data_AF-A0A4R5CVA6-F1
#
_entry.id   AF-A0A4R5CVA6-F1
#
_cell.length_a   1.000
_cell.length_b   1.000
_cell.length_c   1.000
_cell.angle_alpha   90.00
_cell.angle_beta   90.00
_cell.angle_gamma   90.00
#
_symmetry.space_group_name_H-M   'P 1'
#
loop_
_entity.id
_entity.type
_entity.pdbx_description
1 polymer ?
#
loop_
_entity_poly.entity_id
_entity_poly.type
_entity_poly.pdbx_seq_one_letter_code
_entity_poly.pdbx_strand_id
1 'polypeptide(L)'
;MKEEGKINFKYLKIAIVITFISSTIILLYTNHKENQFDDYKKTFKGEAIGLTMKFKKSGRSRYLMYCFYVNSKIVSNTKTIGNDEILKKFYKVKYDLNNPKANYILLDKELKPDSLALVKAGFTKTKYYIYDSGITSKYLERSKWK
;
A
#
# COMPACT_ATOMS: atom_id res chain seq x y z
N MET A 1 54.14 3.84 -15.35
CA MET A 1 53.55 3.98 -16.69
C MET A 1 52.09 3.53 -16.59
N LYS A 2 51.12 4.45 -16.58
CA LYS A 2 49.69 4.15 -16.66
C LYS A 2 49.20 4.83 -17.93
N GLU A 3 48.93 4.07 -18.97
CA GLU A 3 48.26 4.58 -20.17
C GLU A 3 46.82 4.92 -19.80
N GLU A 4 46.50 6.21 -19.83
CA GLU A 4 45.14 6.70 -19.72
C GLU A 4 44.40 6.45 -21.03
N GLY A 5 43.34 5.65 -20.96
CA GLY A 5 42.57 5.21 -22.12
C GLY A 5 41.90 6.37 -22.86
N LYS A 6 42.35 6.63 -24.09
CA LYS A 6 41.61 7.45 -25.06
C LYS A 6 40.33 6.72 -25.45
N ILE A 7 39.23 7.05 -24.77
CA ILE A 7 37.89 6.62 -25.17
C ILE A 7 37.62 7.18 -26.57
N ASN A 8 37.42 6.28 -27.54
CA ASN A 8 37.21 6.67 -28.93
C ASN A 8 35.88 7.43 -29.05
N PHE A 9 35.93 8.68 -29.51
CA PHE A 9 34.78 9.59 -29.57
C PHE A 9 33.59 9.02 -30.37
N LYS A 10 33.87 8.12 -31.32
CA LYS A 10 32.87 7.38 -32.10
C LYS A 10 32.07 6.39 -31.24
N TYR A 11 32.73 5.64 -30.35
CA TYR A 11 32.05 4.72 -29.43
C TYR A 11 31.25 5.48 -28.37
N LEU A 12 31.74 6.64 -27.93
CA LEU A 12 31.01 7.52 -27.00
C LEU A 12 29.68 7.99 -27.60
N LYS A 13 29.67 8.44 -28.87
CA LYS A 13 28.45 8.85 -29.57
C LYS A 13 27.45 7.70 -29.72
N ILE A 14 27.91 6.50 -30.06
CA ILE A 14 27.06 5.30 -30.18
C ILE A 14 26.46 4.94 -28.81
N ALA A 15 27.26 4.98 -27.74
CA ALA A 15 26.80 4.67 -26.39
C ALA A 15 25.70 5.64 -25.91
N ILE A 16 25.82 6.94 -26.23
CA ILE A 16 24.81 7.96 -25.90
C ILE A 16 23.49 7.68 -26.62
N VAL A 17 23.54 7.33 -27.92
CA VAL A 17 22.33 7.00 -28.68
C VAL A 17 21.63 5.76 -28.11
N ILE A 18 22.38 4.72 -27.78
CA ILE A 18 21.83 3.49 -27.18
C ILE A 18 21.18 3.77 -25.82
N THR A 19 21.82 4.58 -24.98
CA THR A 19 21.25 4.96 -23.68
C THR A 19 19.98 5.80 -23.81
N PHE A 20 19.89 6.66 -24.83
CA PHE A 20 18.68 7.42 -25.11
C PHE A 20 17.52 6.53 -25.61
N ILE A 21 17.82 5.56 -26.49
CA ILE A 21 16.83 4.60 -26.98
C ILE A 21 16.35 3.70 -25.83
N SER A 22 17.25 3.22 -24.97
CA SER A 22 16.84 2.39 -23.84
C SER A 22 16.01 3.17 -22.81
N SER A 23 16.33 4.45 -22.55
CA SER A 23 15.53 5.28 -21.63
C SER A 23 14.12 5.53 -22.15
N THR A 24 13.97 5.79 -23.45
CA THR A 24 12.65 6.00 -24.08
C THR A 24 11.80 4.73 -24.06
N ILE A 25 12.37 3.56 -24.31
CA ILE A 25 11.67 2.27 -24.21
C ILE A 25 11.19 2.02 -22.76
N ILE A 26 12.05 2.30 -21.76
CA ILE A 26 11.68 2.15 -20.34
C ILE A 26 10.51 3.09 -19.98
N LEU A 27 10.56 4.35 -20.40
CA LEU A 27 9.49 5.33 -20.17
C LEU A 27 8.16 4.92 -20.80
N LEU A 28 8.18 4.43 -22.04
CA LEU A 28 6.97 3.96 -22.72
C LEU A 28 6.38 2.74 -22.00
N TYR A 29 7.23 1.80 -21.57
CA TYR A 29 6.78 0.61 -20.83
C TYR A 29 6.16 0.97 -19.47
N THR A 30 6.76 1.91 -18.72
CA THR A 30 6.20 2.36 -17.44
C THR A 30 4.87 3.06 -17.63
N ASN A 31 4.76 3.96 -18.61
CA ASN A 31 3.52 4.69 -18.89
C ASN A 31 2.40 3.75 -19.34
N HIS A 32 2.70 2.77 -20.20
CA HIS A 32 1.71 1.78 -20.64
C HIS A 32 1.17 0.94 -19.47
N LYS A 33 2.03 0.56 -18.54
CA LYS A 33 1.63 -0.20 -17.34
C LYS A 33 0.81 0.64 -16.37
N GLU A 34 1.14 1.92 -16.22
CA GLU A 34 0.38 2.86 -15.40
C GLU A 34 -1.01 3.13 -15.99
N ASN A 35 -1.09 3.38 -17.31
CA ASN A 35 -2.35 3.53 -18.03
C ASN A 35 -3.25 2.30 -17.90
N GLN A 36 -2.69 1.09 -18.01
CA GLN A 36 -3.45 -0.14 -17.79
C GLN A 36 -4.03 -0.23 -16.36
N PHE A 37 -3.27 0.20 -15.36
CA PHE A 37 -3.77 0.20 -13.98
C PHE A 37 -4.87 1.24 -13.78
N ASP A 38 -4.75 2.42 -14.39
CA ASP A 38 -5.77 3.47 -14.33
C ASP A 38 -7.04 3.12 -15.10
N ASP A 39 -6.93 2.43 -16.23
CA ASP A 39 -8.10 1.89 -16.91
C ASP A 39 -8.73 0.74 -16.11
N TYR A 40 -7.92 -0.12 -15.49
CA TYR A 40 -8.42 -1.14 -14.57
C TYR A 40 -9.17 -0.52 -13.39
N LYS A 41 -8.73 0.66 -12.89
CA LYS A 41 -9.46 1.37 -11.82
C LYS A 41 -10.91 1.68 -12.15
N LYS A 42 -11.23 1.91 -13.42
CA LYS A 42 -12.59 2.20 -13.86
C LYS A 42 -13.52 0.98 -13.76
N THR A 43 -12.95 -0.23 -13.69
CA THR A 43 -13.70 -1.50 -13.65
C THR A 43 -14.03 -1.99 -12.24
N PHE A 44 -13.53 -1.32 -11.19
CA PHE A 44 -13.78 -1.75 -9.81
C PHE A 44 -15.26 -1.70 -9.45
N LYS A 45 -15.77 -2.85 -9.02
CA LYS A 45 -17.19 -3.06 -8.74
C LYS A 45 -17.64 -2.53 -7.39
N GLY A 46 -16.72 -2.29 -6.45
CA GLY A 46 -17.09 -1.96 -5.08
C GLY A 46 -16.12 -1.06 -4.34
N GLU A 47 -16.67 -0.42 -3.31
CA GLU A 47 -15.96 0.41 -2.35
C GLU A 47 -16.20 -0.13 -0.94
N ALA A 48 -15.16 -0.11 -0.10
CA ALA A 48 -15.24 -0.53 1.29
C ALA A 48 -14.39 0.38 2.20
N ILE A 49 -14.61 0.26 3.51
CA ILE A 49 -13.74 0.85 4.52
C ILE A 49 -12.66 -0.17 4.88
N GLY A 50 -11.39 0.19 4.72
CA GLY A 50 -10.25 -0.63 5.10
C GLY A 50 -9.57 -0.12 6.36
N LEU A 51 -9.17 -1.04 7.24
CA LEU A 51 -8.37 -0.77 8.42
C LEU A 51 -6.92 -1.19 8.17
N THR A 52 -5.99 -0.25 8.33
CA THR A 52 -4.56 -0.54 8.28
C THR A 52 -4.11 -1.23 9.57
N MET A 53 -3.33 -2.31 9.44
CA MET A 53 -2.97 -3.15 10.58
C MET A 53 -1.50 -3.00 10.96
N LYS A 54 -0.61 -3.38 10.05
CA LYS A 54 0.83 -3.46 10.31
C LYS A 54 1.60 -3.45 9.00
N PHE A 55 2.89 -3.19 9.10
CA PHE A 55 3.81 -3.44 8.01
C PHE A 55 4.40 -4.84 8.07
N LYS A 56 4.53 -5.47 6.91
CA LYS A 56 5.30 -6.70 6.72
C LYS A 56 6.49 -6.39 5.80
N LYS A 57 7.68 -6.81 6.22
CA LYS A 57 8.88 -6.72 5.39
C LYS A 57 8.95 -7.96 4.49
N SER A 58 9.25 -7.77 3.22
CA SER A 58 9.58 -8.85 2.29
C SER A 58 10.75 -8.38 1.42
N GLY A 59 11.91 -9.00 1.64
CA GLY A 59 13.18 -8.56 1.07
C GLY A 59 13.51 -7.10 1.46
N ARG A 60 13.81 -6.28 0.45
CA ARG A 60 14.05 -4.84 0.59
C ARG A 60 12.76 -4.00 0.65
N SER A 61 11.59 -4.60 0.42
CA SER A 61 10.32 -3.89 0.33
C SER A 61 9.51 -3.99 1.62
N ARG A 62 8.76 -2.92 1.92
CA ARG A 62 7.79 -2.83 3.02
C ARG A 62 6.38 -2.85 2.44
N TYR A 63 5.53 -3.70 3.00
CA TYR A 63 4.16 -3.88 2.56
C TYR A 63 3.21 -3.52 3.70
N LEU A 64 2.27 -2.62 3.45
CA LEU A 64 1.20 -2.32 4.37
C LEU A 64 0.16 -3.41 4.28
N MET A 65 -0.12 -4.07 5.40
CA MET A 65 -1.25 -4.98 5.52
C MET A 65 -2.47 -4.21 6.00
N TYR A 66 -3.59 -4.42 5.32
CA TYR A 66 -4.89 -3.86 5.68
C TYR A 66 -5.97 -4.92 5.52
N CYS A 67 -7.09 -4.73 6.20
CA CYS A 67 -8.27 -5.59 6.02
C CYS A 67 -9.53 -4.77 5.82
N PHE A 68 -10.49 -5.36 5.13
CA PHE A 68 -11.81 -4.81 4.90
C PHE A 68 -12.81 -5.98 4.82
N TYR A 69 -14.10 -5.69 4.86
CA TYR A 69 -15.13 -6.72 4.82
C TYR A 69 -16.01 -6.54 3.57
N VAL A 70 -16.16 -7.62 2.82
CA VAL A 70 -17.15 -7.77 1.73
C VAL A 70 -17.65 -9.19 1.81
N ASN A 71 -18.83 -9.38 2.42
CA ASN A 71 -19.37 -10.68 2.88
C ASN A 71 -18.54 -11.36 3.96
N SER A 72 -17.23 -11.46 3.78
CA SER A 72 -16.25 -12.00 4.72
C SER A 72 -15.05 -11.06 4.88
N LYS A 73 -14.20 -11.35 5.87
CA LYS A 73 -12.98 -10.59 6.11
C LYS A 73 -11.96 -10.85 5.00
N ILE A 74 -11.58 -9.80 4.28
CA ILE A 74 -10.54 -9.85 3.26
C ILE A 74 -9.28 -9.16 3.80
N VAL A 75 -8.15 -9.86 3.71
CA VAL A 75 -6.83 -9.31 4.05
C VAL A 75 -6.06 -9.10 2.77
N SER A 76 -5.65 -7.86 2.55
CA SER A 76 -4.86 -7.46 1.39
C SER A 76 -3.59 -6.75 1.84
N ASN A 77 -2.65 -6.62 0.91
CA ASN A 77 -1.43 -5.88 1.14
C ASN A 77 -1.16 -4.95 -0.05
N THR A 78 -0.49 -3.84 0.22
CA THR A 78 0.01 -2.96 -0.82
C THR A 78 1.45 -2.59 -0.51
N LYS A 79 2.28 -2.49 -1.54
CA LYS A 79 3.64 -1.97 -1.40
C LYS A 79 3.52 -0.47 -1.13
N THR A 80 4.12 0.00 -0.05
CA THR A 80 4.10 1.44 0.27
C THR A 80 5.38 1.85 0.98
N ILE A 81 5.77 3.09 0.74
CA ILE A 81 6.88 3.78 1.40
C ILE A 81 6.25 4.71 2.44
N GLY A 82 5.54 4.11 3.40
CA GLY A 82 4.80 4.83 4.44
C GLY A 82 5.46 4.72 5.81
N ASN A 83 5.26 5.75 6.63
CA ASN A 83 5.63 5.74 8.04
C ASN A 83 4.54 5.05 8.88
N ASP A 84 4.83 4.74 10.14
CA ASP A 84 3.92 4.04 11.06
C ASP A 84 2.67 4.85 11.43
N GLU A 85 2.64 6.14 11.08
CA GLU A 85 1.49 7.04 11.24
C GLU A 85 0.22 6.60 10.49
N ILE A 86 0.36 5.81 9.43
CA ILE A 86 -0.79 5.32 8.66
C ILE A 86 -1.43 4.09 9.29
N LEU A 87 -0.85 3.52 10.35
CA LEU A 87 -1.35 2.32 11.01
C LEU A 87 -2.56 2.61 11.90
N LYS A 88 -3.45 1.61 12.02
CA LYS A 88 -4.68 1.67 12.85
C LYS A 88 -5.64 2.78 12.45
N LYS A 89 -5.60 3.18 11.19
CA LYS A 89 -6.46 4.20 10.59
C LYS A 89 -7.36 3.59 9.53
N PHE A 90 -8.45 4.28 9.24
CA PHE A 90 -9.40 3.86 8.22
C PHE A 90 -9.17 4.61 6.93
N TYR A 91 -9.29 3.91 5.81
CA TYR A 91 -9.13 4.49 4.48
C TYR A 91 -10.15 3.86 3.52
N LYS A 92 -10.36 4.52 2.39
CA LYS A 92 -11.18 3.97 1.33
C LYS A 92 -10.45 2.84 0.62
N VAL A 93 -11.14 1.72 0.41
CA VAL A 93 -10.64 0.57 -0.36
C VAL A 93 -11.51 0.40 -1.59
N LYS A 94 -10.86 0.14 -2.71
CA LYS A 94 -11.48 -0.26 -3.97
C LYS A 94 -11.15 -1.72 -4.19
N TYR A 95 -12.18 -2.54 -4.42
CA TYR A 95 -12.01 -3.97 -4.51
C TYR A 95 -12.68 -4.56 -5.74
N ASP A 96 -12.14 -5.70 -6.16
CA ASP A 96 -12.68 -6.57 -7.19
C ASP A 96 -12.72 -8.01 -6.65
N LEU A 97 -13.93 -8.53 -6.46
CA LEU A 97 -14.12 -9.90 -5.95
C LEU A 97 -13.64 -10.97 -6.94
N ASN A 98 -13.64 -10.66 -8.24
CA ASN A 98 -13.17 -11.58 -9.27
C ASN A 98 -11.63 -11.56 -9.37
N ASN A 99 -10.99 -10.48 -8.93
CA ASN A 99 -9.54 -10.34 -8.93
C ASN A 99 -9.02 -9.72 -7.62
N PRO A 100 -8.94 -10.51 -6.53
CA PRO A 100 -8.54 -10.01 -5.21
C PRO A 100 -7.11 -9.41 -5.15
N LYS A 101 -6.26 -9.71 -6.14
CA LYS A 101 -4.90 -9.15 -6.25
C LYS A 101 -4.91 -7.68 -6.70
N ALA A 102 -6.00 -7.23 -7.34
CA ALA A 102 -6.14 -5.85 -7.79
C ALA A 102 -6.70 -4.91 -6.72
N ASN A 103 -7.14 -5.45 -5.57
CA ASN A 103 -7.63 -4.64 -4.46
C ASN A 103 -6.57 -3.61 -4.04
N TYR A 104 -6.99 -2.35 -3.88
CA TYR A 104 -6.09 -1.29 -3.46
C TYR A 104 -6.74 -0.35 -2.46
N ILE A 105 -5.89 0.26 -1.64
CA ILE A 105 -6.25 1.19 -0.57
C ILE A 105 -5.78 2.60 -0.94
N LEU A 106 -6.64 3.59 -0.75
CA LEU A 106 -6.38 5.01 -1.04
C LEU A 106 -5.82 5.70 0.22
N LEU A 107 -4.50 5.72 0.35
CA LEU A 107 -3.80 6.25 1.54
C LEU A 107 -3.79 7.79 1.62
N ASP A 108 -4.09 8.46 0.51
CA ASP A 108 -4.29 9.90 0.41
C ASP A 108 -5.60 10.35 1.09
N LYS A 109 -6.54 9.44 1.31
CA LYS A 109 -7.89 9.72 1.82
C LYS A 109 -8.16 8.98 3.12
N GLU A 110 -7.58 9.47 4.22
CA GLU A 110 -7.93 9.00 5.57
C GLU A 110 -9.42 9.26 5.84
N LEU A 111 -10.11 8.23 6.34
CA LEU A 111 -11.51 8.30 6.76
C LEU A 111 -11.58 8.37 8.29
N LYS A 112 -12.52 9.20 8.78
CA LYS A 112 -12.93 9.23 10.19
C LYS A 112 -14.39 8.77 10.32
N PRO A 113 -14.70 7.50 10.02
CA PRO A 113 -16.05 6.99 10.08
C PRO A 113 -16.56 6.97 11.51
N ASP A 114 -17.86 7.23 11.69
CA ASP A 114 -18.52 7.02 12.97
C ASP A 114 -18.64 5.52 13.29
N SER A 115 -19.05 5.21 14.52
CA SER A 115 -19.16 3.81 14.96
C SER A 115 -20.22 3.03 14.18
N LEU A 116 -21.29 3.70 13.71
CA LEU A 116 -22.37 3.05 12.97
C LEU A 116 -21.90 2.65 11.56
N ALA A 117 -21.16 3.52 10.88
CA ALA A 117 -20.55 3.27 9.59
C ALA A 117 -19.54 2.12 9.67
N LEU A 118 -18.76 2.04 10.74
CA LEU A 118 -17.82 0.93 10.98
C LEU A 118 -18.54 -0.40 11.16
N VAL A 119 -19.62 -0.43 11.96
CA VAL A 119 -20.44 -1.63 12.15
C VAL A 119 -21.11 -2.06 10.85
N LYS A 120 -21.69 -1.12 10.08
CA LYS A 120 -22.24 -1.39 8.75
C LYS A 120 -21.20 -1.92 7.77
N ALA A 121 -19.94 -1.46 7.90
CA ALA A 121 -18.81 -1.96 7.14
C ALA A 121 -18.23 -3.29 7.67
N GLY A 122 -18.87 -3.94 8.64
CA GLY A 122 -18.50 -5.26 9.16
C GLY A 122 -17.47 -5.26 10.28
N PHE A 123 -17.02 -4.09 10.75
CA PHE A 123 -16.07 -4.01 11.86
C PHE A 123 -16.74 -4.22 13.20
N THR A 124 -15.99 -4.83 14.12
CA THR A 124 -16.44 -5.01 15.50
C THR A 124 -15.49 -4.32 16.46
N LYS A 125 -16.04 -3.80 17.56
CA LYS A 125 -15.27 -3.16 18.62
C LYS A 125 -14.98 -4.20 19.70
N THR A 126 -13.71 -4.55 19.88
CA THR A 126 -13.27 -5.53 20.87
C THR A 126 -12.64 -4.83 22.07
N LYS A 127 -13.05 -5.24 23.27
CA LYS A 127 -12.43 -4.81 24.54
C LYS A 127 -11.15 -5.62 24.81
N TYR A 128 -10.16 -4.98 25.40
CA TYR A 128 -8.94 -5.64 25.87
C TYR A 128 -8.43 -4.95 27.11
N TYR A 129 -7.63 -5.66 27.92
CA TYR A 129 -7.15 -5.17 29.19
C TYR A 129 -5.62 -5.09 29.17
N ILE A 130 -5.07 -4.00 29.67
CA ILE A 130 -3.63 -3.84 29.89
C ILE A 130 -3.40 -3.74 31.40
N TYR A 131 -2.51 -4.57 31.94
CA TYR A 131 -2.12 -4.46 33.34
C TYR A 131 -1.19 -3.25 33.54
N ASP A 132 -1.59 -2.32 34.39
CA ASP A 132 -0.76 -1.19 34.80
C ASP A 132 -0.04 -1.52 36.11
N SER A 133 1.19 -1.99 35.99
CA SER A 133 2.04 -2.35 37.13
C SER A 133 2.68 -1.15 37.84
N GLY A 134 2.53 0.07 37.31
CA GLY A 134 3.28 1.23 37.78
C GLY A 134 2.50 2.18 38.68
N ILE A 135 1.20 2.38 38.43
CA ILE A 135 0.41 3.41 39.13
C ILE A 135 -0.77 2.79 39.88
N THR A 136 -1.54 1.93 39.23
CA THR A 136 -2.83 1.47 39.78
C THR A 136 -2.85 0.00 40.22
N SER A 137 -1.86 -0.80 39.82
CA SER A 137 -1.83 -2.27 40.00
C SER A 137 -3.15 -2.94 39.55
N LYS A 138 -3.76 -2.39 38.50
CA LYS A 138 -5.08 -2.78 37.99
C LYS A 138 -5.05 -2.98 36.49
N TYR A 139 -6.03 -3.74 36.01
CA TYR A 139 -6.30 -3.88 34.58
C TYR A 139 -7.05 -2.67 34.05
N LEU A 140 -6.44 -1.95 33.11
CA LEU A 140 -7.05 -0.84 32.40
C LEU A 140 -7.80 -1.37 31.17
N GLU A 141 -9.11 -1.15 31.13
CA GLU A 141 -9.93 -1.46 29.96
C GLU A 141 -9.61 -0.52 28.81
N ARG A 142 -9.40 -1.09 27.63
CA ARG A 142 -9.20 -0.41 26.35
C ARG A 142 -10.09 -1.06 25.30
N SER A 143 -10.29 -0.37 24.17
CA SER A 143 -11.04 -0.92 23.04
C SER A 143 -10.36 -0.60 21.72
N LYS A 144 -10.54 -1.49 20.74
CA LYS A 144 -10.03 -1.32 19.37
C LYS A 144 -11.00 -1.92 18.36
N TRP A 145 -10.95 -1.43 17.12
CA TRP A 145 -11.67 -1.99 15.99
C TRP A 145 -10.91 -3.17 15.37
N LYS A 146 -11.63 -4.18 14.89
CA LYS A 146 -11.07 -5.39 14.24
C LYS A 146 -11.95 -5.89 13.10
#